data_AF-N6USL6-F1
#
_entry.id   AF-N6USL6-F1
#
_cell.length_a   1.000
_cell.length_b   1.000
_cell.length_c   1.000
_cell.angle_alpha   90.00
_cell.angle_beta   90.00
_cell.angle_gamma   90.00
#
_symmetry.space_group_name_H-M   'P 1'
#
loop_
_entity.id
_entity.type
_entity.pdbx_description
1 polymer ?
#
loop_
_entity_poly.entity_id
_entity_poly.type
_entity_poly.pdbx_seq_one_letter_code
_entity_poly.pdbx_strand_id
1 'polypeptide(L)'
;MTNLQTSIAVELQVPILYQDSDGKQATRNKLTFYRPTFKHAKQLAVLIGPQLTQLLAPELGEQKVLSNDVLLVKLSQVLFTNEATEGITALLADMSHETVELIDRIDTVDMLAILKAFFAFFMGRQSLTLDNLEPN
;
A
#
# COMPACT_ATOMS: atom_id res chain seq x y z
N MET A 1 22.66 -4.87 12.75
CA MET A 1 22.36 -4.45 11.36
C MET A 1 20.86 -4.58 11.18
N THR A 2 20.12 -3.47 11.10
CA THR A 2 18.69 -3.48 10.83
C THR A 2 18.47 -3.82 9.36
N ASN A 3 17.96 -5.03 9.08
CA ASN A 3 17.64 -5.46 7.74
C ASN A 3 16.37 -4.74 7.30
N LEU A 4 16.52 -3.69 6.49
CA LEU A 4 15.36 -2.96 5.95
C LEU A 4 14.64 -3.87 4.99
N GLN A 5 13.37 -4.18 5.27
CA GLN A 5 12.56 -4.95 4.35
C GLN A 5 12.40 -4.20 3.02
N THR A 6 12.98 -4.77 1.96
CA THR A 6 13.00 -4.18 0.61
C THR A 6 11.82 -4.64 -0.25
N SER A 7 11.20 -5.76 0.10
CA SER A 7 10.02 -6.30 -0.57
C SER A 7 9.10 -7.08 0.37
N ILE A 8 7.82 -7.16 -0.01
CA ILE A 8 6.78 -7.97 0.63
C ILE A 8 6.12 -8.79 -0.47
N ALA A 9 6.03 -10.10 -0.25
CA ALA A 9 5.23 -10.97 -1.10
C ALA A 9 3.82 -11.14 -0.51
N VAL A 10 2.81 -10.98 -1.33
CA VAL A 10 1.40 -11.18 -1.00
C VAL A 10 0.90 -12.36 -1.83
N GLU A 11 0.54 -13.45 -1.16
CA GLU A 11 -0.13 -14.58 -1.78
C GLU A 11 -1.57 -14.17 -2.13
N LEU A 12 -2.02 -14.53 -3.33
CA LEU A 12 -3.36 -14.29 -3.83
C LEU A 12 -4.23 -15.51 -3.54
N GLN A 13 -5.40 -15.30 -2.95
CA GLN A 13 -6.40 -16.34 -2.77
C GLN A 13 -7.06 -16.70 -4.09
N VAL A 14 -7.24 -15.72 -4.97
CA VAL A 14 -7.79 -15.90 -6.31
C VAL A 14 -6.67 -15.71 -7.35
N PRO A 15 -6.26 -16.80 -8.03
CA PRO A 15 -5.25 -16.72 -9.07
C PRO A 15 -5.66 -15.82 -10.25
N ILE A 16 -4.74 -14.99 -10.71
CA ILE A 16 -4.96 -14.14 -11.89
C ILE A 16 -4.55 -14.93 -13.13
N LEU A 17 -5.47 -15.05 -14.09
CA LEU A 17 -5.17 -15.58 -15.42
C LEU A 17 -4.82 -14.42 -16.36
N TYR A 18 -3.65 -14.51 -17.00
CA TYR A 18 -3.16 -13.47 -17.92
C TYR A 18 -2.36 -14.09 -19.07
N GLN A 19 -2.12 -13.29 -20.11
CA GLN A 19 -1.19 -13.67 -21.18
C GLN A 19 0.19 -13.10 -20.86
N ASP A 20 1.21 -13.96 -20.88
CA ASP A 20 2.59 -13.53 -20.74
C ASP A 20 3.10 -12.81 -22.01
N SER A 21 4.35 -12.34 -21.96
CA SER A 21 5.00 -11.66 -23.09
C SER A 21 5.11 -12.52 -24.35
N ASP A 22 4.99 -13.85 -24.22
CA ASP A 22 5.01 -14.81 -25.33
C ASP A 22 3.61 -15.16 -25.82
N GLY A 23 2.56 -14.51 -25.28
CA GLY A 23 1.16 -14.74 -25.60
C GLY A 23 0.58 -16.02 -25.01
N LYS A 24 1.30 -16.71 -24.11
CA LYS A 24 0.83 -17.94 -23.47
C LYS A 24 -0.01 -17.59 -22.25
N GLN A 25 -1.01 -18.43 -21.96
CA GLN A 25 -1.76 -18.32 -20.72
C GLN A 25 -0.85 -18.68 -19.53
N ALA A 26 -0.75 -17.75 -18.60
CA ALA A 26 -0.03 -17.88 -17.36
C ALA A 26 -0.96 -17.58 -16.18
N THR A 27 -0.56 -18.07 -15.00
CA THR A 27 -1.30 -17.89 -13.76
C THR A 27 -0.41 -17.20 -12.74
N ARG A 28 -0.92 -16.14 -12.11
CA ARG A 28 -0.26 -15.44 -11.01
C ARG A 28 -0.97 -15.77 -9.71
N ASN A 29 -0.23 -16.39 -8.79
CA ASN A 29 -0.71 -16.72 -7.44
C ASN A 29 -0.15 -15.80 -6.37
N LYS A 30 0.79 -14.91 -6.74
CA LYS A 30 1.54 -14.10 -5.79
C LYS A 30 1.99 -12.80 -6.44
N LEU A 31 1.90 -11.69 -5.70
CA LEU A 31 2.47 -10.41 -6.09
C LEU A 31 3.59 -10.03 -5.14
N THR A 32 4.67 -9.46 -5.69
CA THR A 32 5.79 -8.96 -4.88
C THR A 32 5.81 -7.45 -4.99
N PHE A 33 5.62 -6.77 -3.87
CA PHE A 33 5.69 -5.31 -3.79
C PHE A 33 7.04 -4.88 -3.25
N TYR A 34 7.68 -3.95 -3.93
CA TYR A 34 8.94 -3.34 -3.54
C TYR A 34 8.70 -2.11 -2.68
N ARG A 35 9.70 -1.77 -1.87
CA ARG A 35 9.62 -0.65 -0.94
C ARG A 35 9.27 0.66 -1.67
N PRO A 36 8.26 1.41 -1.19
CA PRO A 36 7.85 2.66 -1.80
C PRO A 36 8.95 3.71 -1.68
N THR A 37 9.19 4.40 -2.79
CA THR A 37 10.07 5.57 -2.88
C THR A 37 9.32 6.88 -2.60
N PHE A 38 10.04 7.99 -2.56
CA PHE A 38 9.42 9.31 -2.41
C PHE A 38 8.46 9.67 -3.56
N LYS A 39 8.67 9.12 -4.77
CA LYS A 39 7.74 9.25 -5.90
C LYS A 39 6.35 8.71 -5.51
N HIS A 40 6.30 7.48 -5.00
CA HIS A 40 5.08 6.82 -4.55
C HIS A 40 4.40 7.58 -3.40
N ALA A 41 5.18 8.08 -2.44
CA ALA A 41 4.64 8.88 -1.34
C ALA A 41 3.95 10.15 -1.83
N LYS A 42 4.53 10.86 -2.81
CA LYS A 42 3.89 12.03 -3.43
C LYS A 42 2.62 11.67 -4.17
N GLN A 43 2.63 10.58 -4.95
CA GLN A 43 1.44 10.12 -5.68
C GLN A 43 0.32 9.74 -4.70
N LEU A 44 0.64 9.00 -3.64
CA LEU A 44 -0.30 8.66 -2.59
C LEU A 44 -0.89 9.91 -1.90
N ALA A 45 -0.05 10.91 -1.60
CA ALA A 45 -0.51 12.16 -1.00
C ALA A 45 -1.48 12.94 -1.90
N VAL A 46 -1.27 12.90 -3.21
CA VAL A 46 -2.22 13.49 -4.19
C VAL A 46 -3.54 12.72 -4.20
N LEU A 47 -3.50 11.39 -4.15
CA LEU A 47 -4.69 10.52 -4.19
C LEU A 47 -5.55 10.63 -2.94
N ILE A 48 -4.93 10.66 -1.76
CA ILE A 48 -5.65 10.87 -0.51
C ILE A 48 -6.10 12.34 -0.40
N GLY A 49 -5.30 13.26 -0.93
CA GLY A 49 -5.61 14.68 -0.96
C GLY A 49 -5.85 15.27 0.45
N PRO A 50 -6.68 16.31 0.57
CA PRO A 50 -6.99 16.93 1.86
C PRO A 50 -7.79 16.01 2.80
N GLN A 51 -8.25 14.85 2.34
CA GLN A 51 -8.92 13.89 3.21
C GLN A 51 -7.94 13.26 4.20
N LEU A 52 -6.62 13.29 3.90
CA LEU A 52 -5.57 12.89 4.84
C LEU A 52 -5.61 13.77 6.11
N THR A 53 -5.81 15.08 5.96
CA THR A 53 -5.86 15.98 7.12
C THR A 53 -7.14 15.77 7.91
N GLN A 54 -8.25 15.37 7.29
CA GLN A 54 -9.48 14.98 8.01
C GLN A 54 -9.33 13.64 8.73
N LEU A 55 -8.54 12.71 8.19
CA LEU A 55 -8.21 11.45 8.83
C LEU A 55 -7.29 11.62 10.04
N LEU A 56 -6.36 12.57 9.97
CA LEU A 56 -5.38 12.87 11.02
C LEU A 56 -5.81 13.98 11.98
N ALA A 57 -6.78 14.83 11.62
CA ALA A 57 -7.29 15.91 12.48
C ALA A 57 -7.81 15.41 13.84
N PRO A 58 -8.49 14.25 13.95
CA PRO A 58 -8.83 13.66 15.24
C PRO A 58 -7.60 13.38 16.11
N GLU A 59 -6.47 12.97 15.52
CA GLU A 59 -5.23 12.66 16.26
C GLU A 59 -4.47 13.92 16.72
N LEU A 60 -4.64 15.03 16.01
CA LEU A 60 -4.05 16.33 16.38
C LEU A 60 -4.86 17.06 17.47
N GLY A 61 -6.15 16.75 17.61
CA GLY A 61 -7.07 17.42 18.54
C GLY A 61 -7.38 16.63 19.81
N GLU A 62 -7.46 15.29 19.74
CA GLU A 62 -7.72 14.43 20.89
C GLU A 62 -6.86 13.15 20.79
N GLN A 63 -6.13 12.81 21.86
CA GLN A 63 -5.25 11.63 21.95
C GLN A 63 -6.02 10.29 21.86
N LYS A 64 -6.63 9.98 20.72
CA LYS A 64 -7.18 8.66 20.44
C LYS A 64 -6.32 8.03 19.36
N VAL A 65 -5.33 7.26 19.80
CA VAL A 65 -4.51 6.42 18.92
C VAL A 65 -5.45 5.48 18.18
N LEU A 66 -5.70 5.75 16.90
CA LEU A 66 -6.46 4.83 16.06
C LEU A 66 -5.61 3.57 15.88
N SER A 67 -6.22 2.39 15.98
CA SER A 67 -5.49 1.18 15.63
C SER A 67 -5.13 1.23 14.14
N ASN A 68 -3.99 0.63 13.78
CA ASN A 68 -3.53 0.54 12.39
C ASN A 68 -4.62 -0.05 11.46
N ASP A 69 -5.45 -0.97 11.97
CA ASP A 69 -6.56 -1.55 11.21
C ASP A 69 -7.68 -0.54 10.93
N VAL A 70 -8.01 0.34 11.87
CA VAL A 70 -9.03 1.38 11.65
C VAL A 70 -8.52 2.44 10.68
N LEU A 71 -7.25 2.85 10.80
CA LEU A 71 -6.63 3.77 9.84
C LEU A 71 -6.61 3.17 8.44
N LEU A 72 -6.22 1.91 8.32
CA LEU A 72 -6.22 1.18 7.06
C LEU A 72 -7.61 1.12 6.41
N VAL A 73 -8.66 0.78 7.18
CA VAL A 73 -10.03 0.73 6.66
C VAL A 73 -10.47 2.10 6.13
N LYS A 74 -10.21 3.17 6.90
CA LYS A 74 -10.58 4.52 6.48
C LYS A 74 -9.80 4.99 5.25
N LEU A 75 -8.50 4.68 5.18
CA LEU A 75 -7.68 4.98 4.00
C LEU A 75 -8.14 4.18 2.78
N SER A 76 -8.55 2.93 2.97
CA SER A 76 -9.11 2.10 1.90
C SER A 76 -10.41 2.69 1.36
N GLN A 77 -11.27 3.24 2.22
CA GLN A 77 -12.50 3.94 1.79
C GLN A 77 -12.22 5.17 0.93
N VAL A 78 -11.18 5.93 1.26
CA VAL A 78 -10.74 7.09 0.48
C VAL A 78 -10.19 6.65 -0.89
N LEU A 79 -9.35 5.61 -0.89
CA LEU A 79 -8.70 5.13 -2.10
C LEU A 79 -9.64 4.40 -3.06
N PHE A 80 -10.70 3.76 -2.56
CA PHE A 80 -11.74 3.09 -3.37
C PHE A 80 -12.91 4.01 -3.72
N THR A 81 -12.60 5.27 -4.04
CA THR A 81 -13.53 6.16 -4.74
C THR A 81 -13.27 6.11 -6.24
N ASN A 82 -14.27 6.40 -7.07
CA ASN A 82 -14.16 6.31 -8.54
C ASN A 82 -12.95 7.11 -9.09
N GLU A 83 -12.54 8.19 -8.43
CA GLU A 83 -11.42 9.03 -8.88
C GLU A 83 -10.05 8.55 -8.37
N ALA A 84 -9.97 7.98 -7.17
CA ALA A 84 -8.70 7.55 -6.58
C ALA A 84 -8.30 6.11 -6.98
N THR A 85 -9.26 5.31 -7.47
CA THR A 85 -9.06 3.89 -7.78
C THR A 85 -8.03 3.68 -8.89
N GLU A 86 -8.12 4.43 -10.00
CA GLU A 86 -7.14 4.32 -11.10
C GLU A 86 -5.72 4.68 -10.64
N GLY A 87 -5.62 5.71 -9.80
CA GLY A 87 -4.35 6.18 -9.27
C GLY A 87 -3.68 5.18 -8.32
N ILE A 88 -4.46 4.53 -7.45
CA ILE A 88 -3.91 3.49 -6.56
C ILE A 88 -3.54 2.24 -7.36
N THR A 89 -4.31 1.85 -8.38
CA THR A 89 -3.93 0.75 -9.29
C THR A 89 -2.59 1.03 -9.96
N ALA A 90 -2.40 2.24 -10.52
CA ALA A 90 -1.13 2.63 -11.14
C ALA A 90 0.05 2.62 -10.16
N LEU A 91 -0.19 3.01 -8.91
CA LEU A 91 0.82 3.02 -7.86
C LEU A 91 1.21 1.59 -7.45
N LEU A 92 0.24 0.69 -7.29
CA LEU A 92 0.47 -0.72 -7.00
C LEU A 92 1.19 -1.43 -8.14
N ALA A 93 0.88 -1.09 -9.40
CA ALA A 93 1.57 -1.60 -10.58
C ALA A 93 3.06 -1.19 -10.58
N ASP A 94 3.36 0.10 -10.35
CA ASP A 94 4.74 0.61 -10.27
C ASP A 94 5.54 -0.10 -9.16
N MET A 95 4.91 -0.28 -7.99
CA MET A 95 5.51 -0.96 -6.84
C MET A 95 5.68 -2.46 -7.02
N SER A 96 4.92 -3.11 -7.88
CA SER A 96 5.03 -4.56 -8.12
C SER A 96 5.78 -4.91 -9.39
N HIS A 97 6.13 -3.90 -10.21
CA HIS A 97 6.65 -4.08 -11.56
C HIS A 97 5.72 -4.90 -12.47
N GLU A 98 4.41 -4.83 -12.20
CA GLU A 98 3.37 -5.41 -13.03
C GLU A 98 2.67 -4.31 -13.84
N THR A 99 1.79 -4.72 -14.75
CA THR A 99 0.98 -3.78 -15.52
C THR A 99 -0.29 -3.39 -14.78
N VAL A 100 -0.85 -2.22 -15.10
CA VAL A 100 -2.13 -1.75 -14.54
C VAL A 100 -3.23 -2.76 -14.81
N GLU A 101 -3.25 -3.34 -16.02
CA GLU A 101 -4.24 -4.33 -16.44
C GLU A 101 -4.15 -5.65 -15.66
N LEU A 102 -2.98 -6.00 -15.13
CA LEU A 102 -2.83 -7.16 -14.25
C LEU A 102 -3.36 -6.83 -12.86
N ILE A 103 -3.09 -5.63 -12.34
CA ILE A 103 -3.58 -5.18 -11.05
C ILE A 103 -5.11 -5.04 -11.05
N ASP A 104 -5.71 -4.56 -12.14
CA ASP A 104 -7.18 -4.44 -12.26
C ASP A 104 -7.91 -5.80 -12.29
N ARG A 105 -7.20 -6.91 -12.51
CA ARG A 105 -7.75 -8.27 -12.45
C ARG A 105 -7.71 -8.89 -11.07
N ILE A 106 -7.14 -8.20 -10.09
CA ILE A 106 -7.06 -8.70 -8.72
C ILE A 106 -8.46 -8.75 -8.13
N ASP A 107 -8.77 -9.86 -7.46
CA ASP A 107 -10.04 -10.01 -6.76
C ASP A 107 -10.14 -9.04 -5.57
N THR A 108 -11.33 -8.51 -5.32
CA THR A 108 -11.62 -7.57 -4.22
C THR A 108 -11.18 -8.12 -2.86
N VAL A 109 -11.23 -9.45 -2.64
CA VAL A 109 -10.77 -10.10 -1.41
C VAL A 109 -9.25 -9.93 -1.23
N ASP A 110 -8.49 -10.10 -2.31
CA ASP A 110 -7.03 -9.96 -2.30
C ASP A 110 -6.57 -8.50 -2.26
N MET A 111 -7.35 -7.58 -2.83
CA MET A 111 -7.07 -6.14 -2.80
C MET A 111 -6.92 -5.60 -1.36
N LEU A 112 -7.71 -6.10 -0.40
CA LEU A 112 -7.58 -5.68 0.99
C LEU A 112 -6.24 -6.15 1.61
N ALA A 113 -5.80 -7.37 1.29
CA ALA A 113 -4.52 -7.91 1.75
C ALA A 113 -3.34 -7.15 1.13
N ILE A 114 -3.46 -6.77 -0.13
CA ILE A 114 -2.46 -5.94 -0.83
C ILE A 114 -2.38 -4.55 -0.21
N LEU A 115 -3.51 -3.90 0.09
CA LEU A 115 -3.49 -2.60 0.76
C LEU A 115 -2.86 -2.70 2.15
N LYS A 116 -3.12 -3.77 2.92
CA LYS A 116 -2.42 -4.02 4.19
C LYS A 116 -0.91 -4.05 4.01
N ALA A 117 -0.42 -4.83 3.05
CA ALA A 117 1.00 -4.95 2.75
C ALA A 117 1.59 -3.60 2.27
N PHE A 118 0.87 -2.90 1.41
CA PHE A 118 1.23 -1.58 0.90
C PHE A 118 1.39 -0.58 2.05
N PHE A 119 0.39 -0.43 2.91
CA PHE A 119 0.44 0.52 4.02
C PHE A 119 1.43 0.13 5.11
N ALA A 120 1.70 -1.16 5.29
CA ALA A 120 2.76 -1.62 6.20
C ALA A 120 4.13 -1.04 5.82
N PHE A 121 4.42 -0.79 4.53
CA PHE A 121 5.66 -0.12 4.13
C PHE A 121 5.73 1.37 4.53
N PHE A 122 4.60 2.06 4.58
CA PHE A 122 4.53 3.47 4.96
C PHE A 122 4.50 3.65 6.47
N MET A 123 3.69 2.85 7.16
CA MET A 123 3.52 2.89 8.63
C MET A 123 4.64 2.17 9.38
N GLY A 124 5.29 1.18 8.76
CA GLY A 124 6.39 0.39 9.34
C GLY A 124 7.68 1.19 9.65
N ARG A 125 7.67 2.51 9.50
CA ARG A 125 8.72 3.42 10.00
C ARG A 125 8.44 3.96 11.41
N GLN A 126 7.85 3.17 12.31
CA GLN A 126 7.74 3.51 13.74
C GLN A 126 8.38 2.49 14.70
N SER A 127 9.33 1.67 14.22
CA SER A 127 10.26 0.98 15.12
C SER A 127 11.71 1.40 14.82
N LEU A 128 11.93 2.71 14.81
CA LEU A 128 13.17 3.23 15.39
C LEU A 128 12.76 3.72 16.76
N THR A 129 12.98 2.89 17.77
CA THR A 129 13.13 3.33 19.15
C THR A 129 14.04 4.56 19.11
N LEU A 130 13.48 5.74 19.38
CA LEU A 130 14.20 6.98 19.61
C LEU A 130 14.91 6.90 20.98
N ASP A 131 15.66 5.82 21.21
CA ASP A 131 16.34 5.51 22.49
C ASP A 131 17.85 5.75 22.42
N ASN A 132 18.31 6.55 21.45
CA ASN A 132 19.74 6.92 21.36
C ASN A 132 19.92 8.42 21.11
N LEU A 133 19.21 9.25 21.89
CA LEU A 133 19.69 10.59 22.23
C LEU A 133 20.15 10.56 23.69
N GLU A 134 21.20 9.81 23.97
CA GLU A 134 22.04 10.16 25.12
C GLU A 134 22.75 11.47 24.79
N PRO A 135 22.64 12.51 25.64
CA PRO A 135 23.39 13.74 25.48
C PRO A 135 24.85 13.45 25.82
N ASN A 136 25.74 13.59 24.84
CA ASN A 136 27.16 13.84 25.12
C ASN A 136 27.35 15.28 25.58
#